data_AF-A0A319ESV4-F1
#
_entry.id   AF-A0A319ESV4-F1
#
_cell.length_a   1.000
_cell.length_b   1.000
_cell.length_c   1.000
_cell.angle_alpha   90.00
_cell.angle_beta   90.00
_cell.angle_gamma   90.00
#
_symmetry.space_group_name_H-M   'P 1'
#
loop_
_entity.id
_entity.type
_entity.pdbx_description
1 polymer ?
#
loop_
_entity_poly.entity_id
_entity_poly.type
_entity_poly.pdbx_seq_one_letter_code
_entity_poly.pdbx_strand_id
1 'polypeptide(L)'
;MIDSGSEQPAGSPPVPRTGILIAIDEDPQPRIPVLPKRFFPPIPRVTPQILFPDRVVCFNDHLRIHRFIGAIDSAQFLVYADGACFDNGRDKPKAGWAFVFKDSTSDRPTKGRISGRLETTALTGEARRPTGRRAELRAVIAALQYLYKDCDTFESVVVATDSAYVVNNAIRLLGKWSSNGWTNLSGNPVQNKDLWQDLLRAVEGWAKKNREVYLWRIHPDWNGEADRFARLAVTSRPLPIDFGELRGYY
;
A
#
# COMPACT_ATOMS: atom_id res chain seq x y z
N MET A 1 -60.37 39.45 47.14
CA MET A 1 -59.07 40.13 47.27
C MET A 1 -58.00 39.09 47.04
N ILE A 2 -57.30 39.19 45.88
CA ILE A 2 -55.84 39.07 45.69
C ILE A 2 -55.09 37.96 46.47
N ASP A 3 -54.20 37.14 45.91
CA ASP A 3 -53.52 37.08 44.63
C ASP A 3 -52.90 35.67 44.50
N SER A 4 -52.56 35.36 43.26
CA SER A 4 -51.83 34.27 42.64
C SER A 4 -50.49 33.90 43.33
N GLY A 5 -50.08 32.62 43.21
CA GLY A 5 -48.73 32.21 43.61
C GLY A 5 -48.48 30.70 43.52
N SER A 6 -48.57 30.12 42.31
CA SER A 6 -48.15 28.75 42.02
C SER A 6 -46.64 28.69 41.77
N GLU A 7 -45.88 28.11 42.69
CA GLU A 7 -44.44 27.89 42.56
C GLU A 7 -44.17 26.49 41.96
N GLN A 8 -43.73 26.45 40.70
CA GLN A 8 -43.21 25.24 40.05
C GLN A 8 -41.72 25.07 40.39
N PRO A 9 -41.21 23.84 40.63
CA PRO A 9 -39.79 23.63 40.82
C PRO A 9 -39.01 23.78 39.50
N ALA A 10 -37.86 24.45 39.62
CA ALA A 10 -36.94 24.84 38.56
C ALA A 10 -36.61 23.72 37.56
N GLY A 11 -36.70 24.06 36.28
CA GLY A 11 -36.30 23.19 35.17
C GLY A 11 -34.82 22.85 35.21
N SER A 12 -34.52 21.58 35.00
CA SER A 12 -33.17 21.07 34.75
C SER A 12 -32.55 21.78 33.52
N PRO A 13 -31.26 22.15 33.56
CA PRO A 13 -30.61 22.79 32.41
C PRO A 13 -30.50 21.81 31.23
N PRO A 14 -30.58 22.30 29.98
CA PRO A 14 -30.47 21.44 28.81
C PRO A 14 -29.06 20.87 28.71
N VAL A 15 -28.98 19.53 28.62
CA VAL A 15 -27.75 18.81 28.29
C VAL A 15 -27.32 19.24 26.88
N PRO A 16 -26.10 19.76 26.67
CA PRO A 16 -25.62 19.99 25.32
C PRO A 16 -25.39 18.63 24.66
N ARG A 17 -26.23 18.29 23.69
CA ARG A 17 -25.94 17.24 22.70
C ARG A 17 -24.76 17.74 21.87
N THR A 18 -23.55 17.41 22.29
CA THR A 18 -22.35 17.56 21.46
C THR A 18 -22.40 16.49 20.37
N GLY A 19 -23.26 16.71 19.38
CA GLY A 19 -23.21 16.01 18.11
C GLY A 19 -21.91 16.44 17.43
N ILE A 20 -20.91 15.57 17.47
CA ILE A 20 -19.77 15.65 16.56
C ILE A 20 -20.37 15.43 15.17
N LEU A 21 -20.67 16.52 14.48
CA LEU A 21 -20.79 16.53 13.04
C LEU A 21 -19.41 16.13 12.51
N ILE A 22 -19.26 14.86 12.19
CA ILE A 22 -18.18 14.39 11.34
C ILE A 22 -18.37 15.16 10.05
N ALA A 23 -17.51 16.14 9.79
CA ALA A 23 -17.39 16.75 8.49
C ALA A 23 -17.07 15.61 7.53
N ILE A 24 -18.09 15.14 6.83
CA ILE A 24 -17.89 14.46 5.56
C ILE A 24 -17.18 15.49 4.68
N ASP A 25 -15.88 15.27 4.47
CA ASP A 25 -15.11 16.00 3.49
C ASP A 25 -15.62 15.57 2.11
N GLU A 26 -16.81 16.04 1.75
CA GLU A 26 -17.34 15.94 0.40
C GLU A 26 -16.60 16.95 -0.45
N ASP A 27 -15.46 16.52 -0.97
CA ASP A 27 -14.79 17.25 -2.03
C ASP A 27 -15.66 17.21 -3.32
N PRO A 28 -16.14 18.35 -3.82
CA PRO A 28 -17.25 18.40 -4.78
C PRO A 28 -16.79 18.40 -6.25
N GLN A 29 -15.66 17.79 -6.59
CA GLN A 29 -15.23 17.65 -7.99
C GLN A 29 -14.72 16.23 -8.26
N PRO A 30 -15.01 15.62 -9.43
CA PRO A 30 -14.40 14.34 -9.80
C PRO A 30 -12.90 14.56 -10.00
N ARG A 31 -12.10 14.37 -8.93
CA ARG A 31 -10.64 14.39 -9.05
C ARG A 31 -10.24 13.30 -10.04
N ILE A 32 -9.46 13.69 -11.05
CA ILE A 32 -8.81 12.72 -11.94
C ILE A 32 -7.87 11.90 -11.05
N PRO A 33 -8.09 10.56 -10.93
CA PRO A 33 -7.27 9.75 -10.03
C PRO A 33 -5.83 9.74 -10.53
N VAL A 34 -4.87 9.89 -9.60
CA VAL A 34 -3.46 9.71 -9.94
C VAL A 34 -3.14 8.23 -9.96
N LEU A 35 -2.72 7.73 -11.11
CA LEU A 35 -2.48 6.30 -11.34
C LEU A 35 -0.98 6.00 -11.35
N PRO A 36 -0.57 4.77 -10.97
CA PRO A 36 0.81 4.36 -11.14
C PRO A 36 1.15 4.26 -12.63
N LYS A 37 2.40 4.56 -12.96
CA LYS A 37 2.92 4.48 -14.34
C LYS A 37 3.57 3.12 -14.58
N ARG A 38 3.62 2.67 -15.83
CA ARG A 38 4.41 1.50 -16.19
C ARG A 38 5.88 1.91 -16.30
N PHE A 39 6.76 1.18 -15.63
CA PHE A 39 8.19 1.34 -15.83
C PHE A 39 8.62 0.65 -17.12
N PHE A 40 9.41 1.33 -17.93
CA PHE A 40 10.06 0.76 -19.11
C PHE A 40 11.57 0.89 -18.92
N PRO A 41 12.30 -0.23 -18.77
CA PRO A 41 13.74 -0.13 -18.64
C PRO A 41 14.34 0.48 -19.92
N PRO A 42 15.32 1.39 -19.80
CA PRO A 42 15.90 2.08 -20.96
C PRO A 42 16.69 1.12 -21.87
N ILE A 43 17.13 -0.02 -21.32
CA ILE A 43 17.85 -1.06 -22.05
C ILE A 43 16.99 -2.34 -22.03
N PRO A 44 16.61 -2.88 -23.19
CA PRO A 44 15.88 -4.15 -23.25
C PRO A 44 16.63 -5.27 -22.53
N ARG A 45 15.91 -6.08 -21.75
CA ARG A 45 16.43 -7.24 -21.00
C ARG A 45 17.44 -6.92 -19.89
N VAL A 46 17.66 -5.64 -19.56
CA VAL A 46 18.45 -5.30 -18.37
C VAL A 46 17.76 -5.82 -17.11
N THR A 47 18.55 -6.38 -16.19
CA THR A 47 18.02 -6.86 -14.93
C THR A 47 17.81 -5.68 -13.96
N PRO A 48 16.84 -5.79 -13.04
CA PRO A 48 16.67 -4.84 -11.94
C PRO A 48 17.97 -4.58 -11.18
N GLN A 49 18.78 -5.60 -10.92
CA GLN A 49 20.04 -5.46 -10.19
C GLN A 49 21.07 -4.56 -10.90
N ILE A 50 21.13 -4.60 -12.23
CA ILE A 50 22.03 -3.75 -13.00
C ILE A 50 21.52 -2.31 -13.03
N LEU A 51 20.21 -2.12 -13.20
CA LEU A 51 19.61 -0.79 -13.31
C LEU A 51 19.45 -0.10 -11.95
N PHE A 52 19.31 -0.88 -10.87
CA PHE A 52 19.14 -0.42 -9.51
C PHE A 52 20.10 -1.16 -8.56
N PRO A 53 21.41 -0.93 -8.66
CA PRO A 53 22.36 -1.55 -7.76
C PRO A 53 22.14 -1.09 -6.32
N ASP A 54 22.47 -1.98 -5.38
CA ASP A 54 22.44 -1.71 -3.95
C ASP A 54 23.51 -0.66 -3.59
N ARG A 55 23.07 0.53 -3.14
CA ARG A 55 23.94 1.69 -2.89
C ARG A 55 23.55 2.43 -1.64
N VAL A 56 24.56 3.09 -1.06
CA VAL A 56 24.39 4.05 0.03
C VAL A 56 24.56 5.44 -0.54
N VAL A 57 23.55 6.30 -0.36
CA VAL A 57 23.62 7.72 -0.70
C VAL A 57 23.57 8.53 0.58
N CYS A 58 24.41 9.56 0.66
CA CYS A 58 24.43 10.51 1.76
C CYS A 58 23.60 11.74 1.38
N PHE A 59 22.65 12.10 2.23
CA PHE A 59 21.89 13.35 2.12
C PHE A 59 22.25 14.27 3.29
N ASN A 60 22.56 15.53 2.97
CA ASN A 60 22.93 16.59 3.92
C ASN A 60 23.97 16.15 4.96
N ASP A 61 25.03 15.47 4.52
CA ASP A 61 26.19 14.98 5.30
C ASP A 61 25.92 14.04 6.49
N HIS A 62 24.65 13.79 6.84
CA HIS A 62 24.28 13.06 8.05
C HIS A 62 23.37 11.86 7.78
N LEU A 63 22.54 11.89 6.73
CA LEU A 63 21.57 10.83 6.47
C LEU A 63 22.10 9.86 5.41
N ARG A 64 22.54 8.68 5.84
CA ARG A 64 22.98 7.60 4.95
C ARG A 64 21.79 6.70 4.62
N ILE A 65 21.24 6.85 3.42
CA ILE A 65 20.14 6.02 2.93
C ILE A 65 20.70 4.90 2.07
N HIS A 66 20.34 3.68 2.44
CA HIS A 66 20.77 2.47 1.76
C HIS A 66 19.59 1.83 1.04
N ARG A 67 19.63 1.78 -0.30
CA ARG A 67 18.54 1.33 -1.19
C ARG A 67 19.08 0.76 -2.50
N PHE A 68 18.21 0.13 -3.28
CA PHE A 68 18.45 -0.14 -4.71
C PHE A 68 18.22 1.15 -5.50
N ILE A 69 19.28 1.90 -5.80
CA ILE A 69 19.18 3.27 -6.35
C ILE A 69 19.44 3.22 -7.85
N GLY A 70 18.74 4.02 -8.66
CA GLY A 70 18.82 4.01 -10.12
C GLY A 70 20.19 4.41 -10.65
N ALA A 71 20.82 3.53 -11.44
CA ALA A 71 22.16 3.73 -12.01
C ALA A 71 22.23 4.93 -12.95
N ILE A 72 21.10 5.25 -13.58
CA ILE A 72 20.94 6.37 -14.52
C ILE A 72 20.34 7.59 -13.82
N ASP A 73 19.36 7.38 -12.93
CA ASP A 73 18.70 8.42 -12.14
C ASP A 73 18.80 8.09 -10.65
N SER A 74 19.61 8.85 -9.92
CA SER A 74 19.82 8.67 -8.48
C SER A 74 18.65 9.16 -7.62
N ALA A 75 17.72 9.92 -8.19
CA ALA A 75 16.49 10.34 -7.52
C ALA A 75 15.39 9.25 -7.59
N GLN A 76 15.64 8.15 -8.30
CA GLN A 76 14.76 6.99 -8.38
C GLN A 76 15.36 5.80 -7.62
N PHE A 77 14.50 5.02 -6.97
CA PHE A 77 14.90 3.77 -6.34
C PHE A 77 13.91 2.64 -6.61
N LEU A 78 14.35 1.41 -6.39
CA LEU A 78 13.59 0.19 -6.63
C LEU A 78 13.25 -0.53 -5.32
N VAL A 79 12.08 -1.16 -5.32
CA VAL A 79 11.65 -2.10 -4.29
C VAL A 79 11.07 -3.35 -4.98
N TYR A 80 11.50 -4.52 -4.55
CA TYR A 80 10.91 -5.79 -4.98
C TYR A 80 9.71 -6.11 -4.11
N ALA A 81 8.63 -6.64 -4.69
CA ALA A 81 7.43 -7.03 -3.96
C ALA A 81 6.89 -8.36 -4.48
N ASP A 82 6.48 -9.23 -3.56
CA ASP A 82 5.86 -10.50 -3.90
C ASP A 82 4.85 -11.01 -2.84
N GLY A 83 3.94 -11.88 -3.27
CA GLY A 83 2.95 -12.54 -2.45
C GLY A 83 2.86 -14.04 -2.70
N ALA A 84 2.85 -14.81 -1.61
CA ALA A 84 2.71 -16.26 -1.64
C ALA A 84 1.37 -16.70 -1.02
N CYS A 85 0.78 -17.76 -1.55
CA CYS A 85 -0.41 -18.39 -0.97
C CYS A 85 -0.31 -19.91 -1.03
N PHE A 86 -0.28 -20.55 0.14
CA PHE A 86 -0.40 -22.00 0.28
C PHE A 86 -1.88 -22.38 0.28
N ASP A 87 -2.19 -23.54 -0.31
CA ASP A 87 -3.56 -24.05 -0.48
C ASP A 87 -4.49 -23.04 -1.19
N ASN A 88 -3.94 -22.27 -2.14
CA ASN A 88 -4.71 -21.30 -2.91
C ASN A 88 -5.90 -21.96 -3.62
N GLY A 89 -7.10 -21.46 -3.38
CA GLY A 89 -8.32 -22.05 -3.94
C GLY A 89 -8.88 -23.24 -3.16
N ARG A 90 -8.16 -23.80 -2.18
CA ARG A 90 -8.56 -24.99 -1.40
C ARG A 90 -9.10 -24.63 0.00
N ASP A 91 -9.30 -25.61 0.87
CA ASP A 91 -10.09 -25.46 2.11
C ASP A 91 -9.51 -24.47 3.12
N LYS A 92 -8.18 -24.41 3.25
CA LYS A 92 -7.51 -23.63 4.31
C LYS A 92 -6.37 -22.76 3.77
N PRO A 93 -6.66 -21.80 2.86
CA PRO A 93 -5.62 -21.00 2.24
C PRO A 93 -4.94 -20.14 3.29
N LYS A 94 -3.61 -20.06 3.21
CA LYS A 94 -2.80 -19.16 4.03
C LYS A 94 -1.89 -18.39 3.09
N ALA A 95 -1.81 -17.09 3.27
CA ALA A 95 -1.00 -16.25 2.40
C ALA A 95 -0.09 -15.33 3.20
N GLY A 96 0.99 -14.92 2.58
CA GLY A 96 1.98 -14.00 3.12
C GLY A 96 2.48 -13.09 2.00
N TRP A 97 2.95 -11.91 2.37
CA TRP A 97 3.46 -10.91 1.46
C TRP A 97 4.82 -10.43 1.97
N ALA A 98 5.66 -9.96 1.06
CA ALA A 98 6.94 -9.36 1.40
C ALA A 98 7.37 -8.31 0.39
N PHE A 99 8.21 -7.39 0.85
CA PHE A 99 8.96 -6.51 -0.03
C PHE A 99 10.40 -6.32 0.46
N VAL A 100 11.30 -6.06 -0.48
CA VAL A 100 12.75 -5.90 -0.27
C VAL A 100 13.20 -4.59 -0.91
N PHE A 101 13.77 -3.69 -0.12
CA PHE A 101 14.12 -2.33 -0.53
C PHE A 101 15.63 -2.04 -0.47
N LYS A 102 16.43 -2.99 0.03
CA LYS A 102 17.90 -2.98 0.02
C LYS A 102 18.43 -4.36 0.38
N ASP A 103 19.70 -4.61 0.08
CA ASP A 103 20.35 -5.86 0.48
C ASP A 103 20.54 -5.93 2.01
N SER A 104 20.27 -7.10 2.60
CA SER A 104 20.35 -7.37 4.03
C SER A 104 21.56 -8.23 4.42
N THR A 105 22.68 -8.14 3.70
CA THR A 105 23.92 -8.87 4.02
C THR A 105 24.33 -8.75 5.50
N SER A 106 25.02 -9.80 5.99
CA SER A 106 25.35 -10.07 7.39
C SER A 106 25.99 -8.91 8.15
N ASP A 107 26.70 -8.02 7.44
CA ASP A 107 27.49 -6.94 8.03
C ASP A 107 26.69 -5.64 8.26
N ARG A 108 25.36 -5.65 8.08
CA ARG A 108 24.55 -4.41 8.06
C ARG A 108 23.47 -4.36 9.14
N PRO A 109 23.26 -3.20 9.80
CA PRO A 109 22.49 -3.10 11.04
C PRO A 109 20.96 -3.16 10.89
N THR A 110 20.41 -3.00 9.69
CA THR A 110 18.94 -2.92 9.47
C THR A 110 18.47 -3.89 8.41
N LYS A 111 17.37 -4.60 8.70
CA LYS A 111 16.72 -5.50 7.74
C LYS A 111 16.24 -4.69 6.54
N GLY A 112 16.69 -5.06 5.34
CA GLY A 112 16.32 -4.42 4.08
C GLY A 112 14.99 -4.90 3.49
N ARG A 113 14.12 -5.44 4.35
CA ARG A 113 12.93 -6.17 3.96
C ARG A 113 11.88 -6.12 5.05
N ILE A 114 10.61 -6.22 4.64
CA ILE A 114 9.47 -6.43 5.53
C ILE A 114 8.60 -7.52 4.94
N SER A 115 8.06 -8.36 5.80
CA SER A 115 7.10 -9.38 5.42
C SER A 115 6.04 -9.57 6.50
N GLY A 116 4.88 -10.08 6.09
CA GLY A 116 3.75 -10.28 6.99
C GLY A 116 2.78 -11.31 6.45
N ARG A 117 2.07 -11.98 7.36
CA ARG A 117 0.94 -12.84 6.99
C ARG A 117 -0.19 -11.96 6.46
N LEU A 118 -0.85 -12.40 5.39
CA LEU A 118 -1.98 -11.67 4.80
C LEU A 118 -3.14 -11.62 5.80
N GLU A 119 -3.74 -10.44 5.96
CA GLU A 119 -4.93 -10.26 6.79
C GLU A 119 -6.12 -11.09 6.28
N THR A 120 -6.86 -11.69 7.22
CA THR A 120 -8.04 -12.52 6.94
C THR A 120 -9.35 -11.81 7.28
N THR A 121 -9.29 -10.55 7.70
CA THR A 121 -10.44 -9.76 8.14
C THR A 121 -10.24 -8.34 7.64
N ALA A 122 -11.26 -7.77 6.99
CA ALA A 122 -11.29 -6.36 6.62
C ALA A 122 -11.48 -5.48 7.86
N LEU A 123 -11.21 -4.18 7.75
CA LEU A 123 -11.45 -3.24 8.85
C LEU A 123 -12.92 -3.17 9.27
N THR A 124 -13.84 -3.47 8.36
CA THR A 124 -15.29 -3.57 8.65
C THR A 124 -15.66 -4.82 9.45
N GLY A 125 -14.69 -5.69 9.76
CA GLY A 125 -14.91 -6.97 10.43
C GLY A 125 -15.25 -8.13 9.48
N GLU A 126 -15.45 -7.87 8.18
CA GLU A 126 -15.76 -8.91 7.21
C GLU A 126 -14.59 -9.86 6.98
N ALA A 127 -14.84 -11.17 7.03
CA ALA A 127 -13.83 -12.17 6.68
C ALA A 127 -13.40 -12.02 5.20
N ARG A 128 -12.10 -12.04 4.97
CA ARG A 128 -11.48 -12.03 3.64
C ARG A 128 -10.71 -13.31 3.44
N ARG A 129 -11.05 -14.05 2.39
CA ARG A 129 -10.37 -15.29 2.06
C ARG A 129 -8.97 -14.99 1.48
N PRO A 130 -7.90 -15.56 2.04
CA PRO A 130 -6.56 -15.45 1.46
C PRO A 130 -6.51 -16.00 0.03
N THR A 131 -5.82 -15.28 -0.85
CA THR A 131 -5.49 -15.72 -2.21
C THR A 131 -4.12 -15.19 -2.61
N GLY A 132 -3.48 -15.82 -3.60
CA GLY A 132 -2.21 -15.32 -4.15
C GLY A 132 -2.32 -13.89 -4.67
N ARG A 133 -3.37 -13.61 -5.44
CA ARG A 133 -3.66 -12.26 -5.99
C ARG A 133 -3.81 -11.19 -4.92
N ARG A 134 -4.44 -11.52 -3.77
CA ARG A 134 -4.51 -10.59 -2.63
C ARG A 134 -3.15 -10.36 -2.02
N ALA A 135 -2.34 -11.41 -1.86
CA ALA A 135 -0.99 -11.30 -1.30
C ALA A 135 -0.05 -10.48 -2.19
N GLU A 136 -0.07 -10.72 -3.50
CA GLU A 136 0.73 -9.96 -4.48
C GLU A 136 0.37 -8.47 -4.43
N LEU A 137 -0.92 -8.15 -4.47
CA LEU A 137 -1.40 -6.77 -4.40
C LEU A 137 -1.07 -6.13 -3.04
N ARG A 138 -1.19 -6.89 -1.96
CA ARG A 138 -0.86 -6.44 -0.61
C ARG A 138 0.62 -6.10 -0.47
N ALA A 139 1.51 -6.87 -1.08
CA ALA A 139 2.96 -6.64 -1.06
C ALA A 139 3.31 -5.26 -1.64
N VAL A 140 2.74 -4.92 -2.80
CA VAL A 140 2.93 -3.61 -3.46
C VAL A 140 2.40 -2.48 -2.57
N ILE A 141 1.20 -2.63 -2.01
CA ILE A 141 0.60 -1.63 -1.12
C ILE A 141 1.47 -1.41 0.12
N ALA A 142 1.91 -2.50 0.76
CA ALA A 142 2.73 -2.42 1.97
C ALA A 142 4.08 -1.74 1.70
N ALA A 143 4.71 -2.02 0.54
CA ALA A 143 5.93 -1.33 0.13
C ALA A 143 5.71 0.18 0.02
N LEU A 144 4.67 0.61 -0.69
CA LEU A 144 4.35 2.03 -0.88
C LEU A 144 3.99 2.73 0.43
N GLN A 145 3.23 2.07 1.30
CA GLN A 145 2.84 2.61 2.61
C GLN A 145 4.04 2.78 3.54
N TYR A 146 4.89 1.76 3.62
CA TYR A 146 6.07 1.79 4.49
C TYR A 146 7.08 2.85 4.02
N LEU A 147 7.38 2.87 2.72
CA LEU A 147 8.42 3.74 2.17
C LEU A 147 7.96 5.20 2.06
N TYR A 148 6.66 5.50 2.16
CA TYR A 148 6.14 6.86 2.06
C TYR A 148 6.83 7.89 2.98
N LYS A 149 7.24 7.45 4.18
CA LYS A 149 7.96 8.29 5.17
C LYS A 149 9.45 8.42 4.87
N ASP A 150 10.06 7.36 4.34
CA ASP A 150 11.51 7.27 4.11
C ASP A 150 11.96 7.93 2.80
N CYS A 151 11.03 8.48 2.01
CA CYS A 151 11.29 8.88 0.63
C CYS A 151 11.47 10.38 0.43
N ASP A 152 11.68 11.17 1.48
CA ASP A 152 11.91 12.63 1.35
C ASP A 152 13.11 13.03 0.50
N THR A 153 13.93 12.05 0.14
CA THR A 153 15.11 12.17 -0.69
C THR A 153 14.97 11.64 -2.12
N PHE A 154 13.86 10.99 -2.47
CA PHE A 154 13.65 10.40 -3.80
C PHE A 154 12.42 11.00 -4.48
N GLU A 155 12.52 11.21 -5.79
CA GLU A 155 11.43 11.73 -6.61
C GLU A 155 10.50 10.62 -7.10
N SER A 156 11.00 9.39 -7.23
CA SER A 156 10.17 8.28 -7.68
C SER A 156 10.58 6.91 -7.13
N VAL A 157 9.60 6.00 -7.10
CA VAL A 157 9.78 4.60 -6.71
C VAL A 157 9.38 3.68 -7.85
N VAL A 158 10.18 2.65 -8.10
CA VAL A 158 9.87 1.53 -9.01
C VAL A 158 9.57 0.31 -8.17
N VAL A 159 8.31 -0.12 -8.15
CA VAL A 159 7.92 -1.40 -7.55
C VAL A 159 8.06 -2.50 -8.60
N ALA A 160 9.07 -3.34 -8.42
CA ALA A 160 9.31 -4.52 -9.23
C ALA A 160 8.55 -5.72 -8.67
N THR A 161 7.75 -6.37 -9.52
CA THR A 161 7.00 -7.59 -9.19
C THR A 161 6.85 -8.43 -10.44
N ASP A 162 6.82 -9.76 -10.29
CA ASP A 162 6.52 -10.69 -11.37
C ASP A 162 5.01 -10.92 -11.57
N SER A 163 4.16 -10.35 -10.70
CA SER A 163 2.70 -10.42 -10.82
C SER A 163 2.17 -9.65 -12.03
N ALA A 164 1.87 -10.39 -13.10
CA ALA A 164 1.11 -9.87 -14.24
C ALA A 164 -0.28 -9.38 -13.82
N TYR A 165 -0.88 -9.98 -12.79
CA TYR A 165 -2.18 -9.59 -12.26
C TYR A 165 -2.14 -8.17 -11.70
N VAL A 166 -1.14 -7.83 -10.87
CA VAL A 166 -1.02 -6.50 -10.28
C VAL A 166 -0.70 -5.47 -11.37
N VAL A 167 0.36 -5.67 -12.15
CA VAL A 167 0.84 -4.66 -13.11
C VAL A 167 -0.17 -4.42 -14.24
N ASN A 168 -0.82 -5.45 -14.79
CA ASN A 168 -1.75 -5.22 -15.89
C ASN A 168 -3.04 -4.54 -15.43
N ASN A 169 -3.59 -4.92 -14.26
CA ASN A 169 -4.83 -4.34 -13.78
C ASN A 169 -4.62 -2.92 -13.25
N ALA A 170 -3.53 -2.66 -12.54
CA ALA A 170 -3.17 -1.32 -12.09
C ALA A 170 -3.07 -0.33 -13.26
N ILE A 171 -2.39 -0.74 -14.35
CA ILE A 171 -2.16 0.13 -15.51
C ILE A 171 -3.40 0.25 -16.41
N ARG A 172 -4.18 -0.82 -16.61
CA ARG A 172 -5.26 -0.83 -17.62
C ARG A 172 -6.65 -0.57 -17.05
N LEU A 173 -6.91 -0.94 -15.81
CA LEU A 173 -8.26 -1.01 -15.26
C LEU A 173 -8.47 -0.14 -14.03
N LEU A 174 -7.44 0.21 -13.26
CA LEU A 174 -7.59 0.96 -12.01
C LEU A 174 -8.33 2.29 -12.19
N GLY A 175 -7.96 3.08 -13.21
CA GLY A 175 -8.65 4.33 -13.52
C GLY A 175 -10.13 4.12 -13.89
N LYS A 176 -10.41 3.08 -14.69
CA LYS A 176 -11.79 2.72 -15.07
C LYS A 176 -12.60 2.25 -13.86
N TRP A 177 -12.01 1.43 -13.00
CA TRP A 177 -12.66 0.95 -11.78
C TRP A 177 -12.95 2.08 -10.80
N SER A 178 -12.04 3.04 -10.68
CA SER A 178 -12.25 4.22 -9.85
C SER A 178 -13.39 5.10 -10.35
N SER A 179 -13.55 5.24 -11.68
CA SER A 179 -14.60 6.08 -12.26
C SER A 179 -15.97 5.39 -12.40
N ASN A 180 -16.03 4.05 -12.38
CA ASN A 180 -17.27 3.29 -12.61
C ASN A 180 -17.87 2.65 -11.34
N GLY A 181 -17.56 3.19 -10.16
CA GLY A 181 -18.08 2.68 -8.90
C GLY A 181 -17.53 1.30 -8.49
N TRP A 182 -16.37 0.91 -9.04
CA TRP A 182 -15.69 -0.36 -8.78
C TRP A 182 -16.48 -1.59 -9.24
N THR A 183 -17.01 -1.51 -10.46
CA THR A 183 -17.76 -2.58 -11.11
C THR A 183 -16.96 -3.18 -12.27
N ASN A 184 -17.06 -4.50 -12.46
CA ASN A 184 -16.46 -5.20 -13.59
C ASN A 184 -17.39 -5.18 -14.82
N LEU A 185 -16.92 -5.72 -15.94
CA LEU A 185 -17.69 -5.74 -17.20
C LEU A 185 -19.00 -6.53 -17.10
N SER A 186 -19.13 -7.44 -16.13
CA SER A 186 -20.34 -8.22 -15.87
C SER A 186 -21.28 -7.55 -14.86
N GLY A 187 -21.02 -6.29 -14.48
CA GLY A 187 -21.84 -5.55 -13.51
C GLY A 187 -21.60 -5.94 -12.05
N ASN A 188 -20.70 -6.88 -11.77
CA ASN A 188 -20.40 -7.32 -10.41
C ASN A 188 -19.29 -6.45 -9.78
N PRO A 189 -19.21 -6.36 -8.44
CA PRO A 189 -18.09 -5.72 -7.77
C PRO A 189 -16.73 -6.30 -8.21
N VAL A 190 -15.75 -5.42 -8.39
CA VAL A 190 -14.37 -5.83 -8.73
C VAL A 190 -13.79 -6.69 -7.61
N GLN A 191 -13.16 -7.81 -7.98
CA GLN A 191 -12.45 -8.65 -7.01
C GLN A 191 -11.30 -7.87 -6.37
N ASN A 192 -11.17 -7.98 -5.04
CA ASN A 192 -10.18 -7.26 -4.25
C ASN A 192 -10.32 -5.73 -4.33
N LYS A 193 -11.56 -5.22 -4.54
CA LYS A 193 -11.89 -3.79 -4.53
C LYS A 193 -11.23 -3.04 -3.36
N ASP A 194 -11.27 -3.64 -2.16
CA ASP A 194 -10.67 -3.10 -0.95
C ASP A 194 -9.18 -2.79 -1.12
N LEU A 195 -8.40 -3.73 -1.66
CA LEU A 195 -6.97 -3.54 -1.87
C LEU A 195 -6.68 -2.62 -3.06
N TRP A 196 -7.50 -2.61 -4.10
CA TRP A 196 -7.31 -1.67 -5.20
C TRP A 196 -7.55 -0.22 -4.78
N GLN A 197 -8.55 0.02 -3.92
CA GLN A 197 -8.78 1.31 -3.28
C GLN A 197 -7.58 1.71 -2.41
N ASP A 198 -6.99 0.77 -1.67
CA ASP A 198 -5.77 1.02 -0.89
C ASP A 198 -4.56 1.36 -1.76
N LEU A 199 -4.38 0.66 -2.89
CA LEU A 199 -3.32 0.97 -3.85
C LEU A 199 -3.49 2.38 -4.42
N LEU A 200 -4.71 2.75 -4.82
CA LEU A 200 -5.00 4.07 -5.37
C LEU A 200 -4.67 5.16 -4.33
N ARG A 201 -5.13 5.00 -3.09
CA ARG A 201 -4.81 5.94 -2.00
C ARG A 201 -3.32 6.05 -1.72
N ALA A 202 -2.59 4.94 -1.75
CA ALA A 202 -1.14 4.95 -1.59
C ALA A 202 -0.47 5.76 -2.72
N VAL A 203 -0.83 5.53 -3.98
CA VAL A 203 -0.29 6.26 -5.14
C VAL A 203 -0.61 7.75 -5.07
N GLU A 204 -1.85 8.11 -4.74
CA GLU A 204 -2.26 9.51 -4.55
C GLU A 204 -1.49 10.18 -3.40
N GLY A 205 -1.23 9.46 -2.31
CA GLY A 205 -0.39 9.93 -1.21
C GLY A 205 1.01 10.30 -1.67
N TRP A 206 1.65 9.45 -2.50
CA TRP A 206 2.94 9.74 -3.11
C TRP A 206 2.88 10.96 -4.04
N ALA A 207 1.82 11.07 -4.86
CA ALA A 207 1.62 12.19 -5.76
C ALA A 207 1.45 13.53 -5.02
N LYS A 208 0.80 13.54 -3.84
CA LYS A 208 0.72 14.74 -2.97
C LYS A 208 2.09 15.26 -2.53
N LYS A 209 3.12 14.40 -2.49
CA LYS A 209 4.52 14.79 -2.23
C LYS A 209 5.31 15.09 -3.51
N ASN A 210 4.63 15.27 -4.65
CA ASN A 210 5.23 15.41 -5.98
C ASN A 210 6.14 14.22 -6.35
N ARG A 211 5.75 13.00 -5.96
CA ARG A 211 6.50 11.78 -6.28
C ARG A 211 5.74 10.85 -7.17
N GLU A 212 6.48 10.13 -7.99
CA GLU A 212 5.92 9.21 -8.97
C GLU A 212 6.06 7.76 -8.55
N VAL A 213 5.01 6.98 -8.78
CA VAL A 213 5.00 5.53 -8.55
C VAL A 213 5.01 4.81 -9.88
N TYR A 214 6.01 3.97 -10.07
CA TYR A 214 6.16 3.11 -11.24
C TYR A 214 5.98 1.64 -10.86
N LEU A 215 5.33 0.88 -11.74
CA LEU A 215 5.23 -0.58 -11.65
C LEU A 215 6.05 -1.23 -12.77
N TRP A 216 6.97 -2.11 -12.39
CA TRP A 216 7.77 -2.89 -13.32
C TRP A 216 7.41 -4.38 -13.23
N ARG A 217 6.85 -4.93 -14.31
CA ARG A 217 6.72 -6.39 -14.44
C ARG A 217 8.07 -7.00 -14.78
N ILE A 218 8.65 -7.73 -13.83
CA ILE A 218 9.96 -8.40 -13.98
C ILE A 218 9.81 -9.90 -14.24
N HIS A 219 10.90 -10.56 -14.63
CA HIS A 219 10.94 -12.02 -14.71
C HIS A 219 10.97 -12.62 -13.29
N PRO A 220 10.26 -13.73 -13.01
CA PRO A 220 10.24 -14.36 -11.68
C PRO A 220 11.63 -14.67 -11.11
N ASP A 221 12.57 -15.09 -11.95
CA ASP A 221 13.96 -15.38 -11.54
C ASP A 221 14.68 -14.19 -10.91
N TRP A 222 14.19 -12.96 -11.12
CA TRP A 222 14.77 -11.74 -10.55
C TRP A 222 14.11 -11.32 -9.23
N ASN A 223 13.04 -12.00 -8.80
CA ASN A 223 12.23 -11.65 -7.62
C ASN A 223 12.43 -12.61 -6.43
N GLY A 224 13.47 -13.45 -6.47
CA GLY A 224 13.60 -14.61 -5.57
C GLY A 224 13.67 -14.27 -4.07
N GLU A 225 14.23 -13.12 -3.69
CA GLU A 225 14.28 -12.74 -2.27
C GLU A 225 12.88 -12.35 -1.74
N ALA A 226 12.11 -11.59 -2.51
CA ALA A 226 10.74 -11.23 -2.13
C ALA A 226 9.84 -12.47 -2.05
N ASP A 227 9.91 -13.39 -3.04
CA ASP A 227 9.17 -14.66 -3.00
C ASP A 227 9.52 -15.46 -1.75
N ARG A 228 10.82 -15.66 -1.49
CA ARG A 228 11.29 -16.39 -0.32
C ARG A 228 10.68 -15.83 0.97
N PHE A 229 10.70 -14.51 1.16
CA PHE A 229 10.16 -13.90 2.38
C PHE A 229 8.63 -13.88 2.43
N ALA A 230 7.94 -13.80 1.29
CA ALA A 230 6.50 -13.94 1.23
C ALA A 230 6.05 -15.35 1.64
N ARG A 231 6.77 -16.38 1.18
CA ARG A 231 6.53 -17.79 1.55
C ARG A 231 6.78 -18.05 3.03
N LEU A 232 7.87 -17.53 3.59
CA LEU A 232 8.15 -17.62 5.04
C LEU A 232 7.07 -16.90 5.87
N ALA A 233 6.49 -15.81 5.34
CA ALA A 233 5.45 -15.06 6.02
C ALA A 233 4.11 -15.83 6.12
N VAL A 234 3.86 -16.82 5.25
CA VAL A 234 2.62 -17.62 5.26
C VAL A 234 2.39 -18.33 6.60
N THR A 235 3.47 -18.84 7.21
CA THR A 235 3.43 -19.58 8.48
C THR A 235 3.70 -18.69 9.70
N SER A 236 3.98 -17.41 9.48
CA SER A 236 4.25 -16.46 10.56
C SER A 236 3.01 -16.19 11.40
N ARG A 237 3.22 -15.82 12.67
CA ARG A 237 2.14 -15.25 13.47
C ARG A 237 1.64 -13.97 12.76
N PRO A 238 0.32 -13.75 12.63
CA PRO A 238 -0.17 -12.46 12.15
C PRO A 238 0.44 -11.39 13.04
N LEU A 239 1.23 -10.50 12.45
CA LEU A 239 1.73 -9.37 13.21
C LEU A 239 0.52 -8.48 13.53
N PRO A 240 0.43 -7.91 14.74
CA PRO A 240 -0.41 -6.75 14.99
C PRO A 240 0.26 -5.56 14.30
N ILE A 241 0.41 -5.60 12.97
CA ILE A 241 0.71 -4.40 12.24
C ILE A 241 -0.58 -3.61 12.34
N ASP A 242 -0.59 -2.62 13.23
CA ASP A 242 -1.61 -1.61 13.23
C ASP A 242 -1.44 -0.82 11.92
N PHE A 243 -2.11 -1.29 10.87
CA PHE A 243 -2.18 -0.56 9.61
C PHE A 243 -3.01 0.72 9.75
N GLY A 244 -3.70 0.92 10.87
CA GLY A 244 -4.23 2.22 11.29
C GLY A 244 -3.11 3.23 11.52
N GLU A 245 -1.97 2.83 12.11
CA GLU A 245 -0.78 3.68 12.13
C GLU A 245 -0.25 3.93 10.72
N LEU A 246 -0.19 2.96 9.81
CA LEU A 246 0.23 3.24 8.42
C LEU A 246 -0.77 4.09 7.62
N ARG A 247 -2.05 4.10 7.98
CA ARG A 247 -3.11 4.91 7.35
C ARG A 247 -3.28 6.29 7.98
N GLY A 248 -2.85 6.50 9.22
CA GLY A 248 -2.94 7.77 9.96
C GLY A 248 -1.96 8.86 9.49
N TYR A 249 -1.29 8.65 8.35
CA TYR A 249 -0.32 9.58 7.75
C TYR A 249 -0.74 10.08 6.36
N TYR A 250 -2.04 10.00 6.01
CA TYR A 250 -2.61 10.51 4.75
C TYR A 250 -3.69 11.57 4.97
#